data_AF-A0A370BGP5-F1
#
_entry.id   AF-A0A370BGP5-F1
#
_cell.length_a   1.000
_cell.length_b   1.000
_cell.length_c   1.000
_cell.angle_alpha   90.00
_cell.angle_beta   90.00
_cell.angle_gamma   90.00
#
_symmetry.space_group_name_H-M   'P 1'
#
loop_
_entity.id
_entity.type
_entity.pdbx_description
1 polymer ?
#
loop_
_entity_poly.entity_id
_entity_poly.type
_entity_poly.pdbx_seq_one_letter_code
_entity_poly.pdbx_strand_id
1 'polypeptide(L)'
;MNVALRSAMADAKLTPRKLAARIGVAPKTVERWLADAELVPHARNRVDACQALKVDEEMIWPKAVQERVKTGHDRELVHAYPYRSACPSTVWGELIEGATEEIFLAGYTNYFVWLEQPAFVDTLRRKIDSGCRVRFLLGDPEGEVTRQREAIEDVALSVSTRIRISLEHLGRLGSVDGLETRFSRADDAVNHVSLSVFRFDHDALVTPHLARLVGHDSPLLHLRRQGDSGMFDRFAEHAEELWGRGVPRTP
;
A
#
# COMPACT_ATOMS: atom_id res chain seq x y z
N MET A 1 -7.24 26.21 16.65
CA MET A 1 -6.44 27.01 17.60
C MET A 1 -5.34 26.15 18.18
N ASN A 2 -4.07 26.52 18.01
CA ASN A 2 -2.91 25.76 18.49
C ASN A 2 -2.69 26.02 20.00
N VAL A 3 -3.22 25.12 20.83
CA VAL A 3 -3.16 25.22 22.29
C VAL A 3 -1.74 25.01 22.82
N ALA A 4 -0.96 24.13 22.20
CA ALA A 4 0.41 23.84 22.62
C ALA A 4 1.35 25.04 22.39
N LEU A 5 1.28 25.67 21.22
CA LEU A 5 2.02 26.91 20.93
C LEU A 5 1.66 28.02 21.92
N ARG A 6 0.36 28.15 22.24
CA ARG A 6 -0.13 29.14 23.21
C ARG A 6 0.44 28.89 24.60
N SER A 7 0.43 27.64 25.07
CA SER A 7 0.97 27.26 26.37
C SER A 7 2.47 27.54 26.45
N ALA A 8 3.24 27.07 25.45
CA ALA A 8 4.68 27.30 25.39
C ALA A 8 5.05 28.80 25.38
N MET A 9 4.26 29.63 24.69
CA MET A 9 4.43 31.08 24.70
C MET A 9 4.13 31.71 26.06
N ALA A 10 3.10 31.23 26.76
CA ALA A 10 2.77 31.68 28.10
C ALA A 10 3.89 31.32 29.10
N ASP A 11 4.39 30.09 29.06
CA ASP A 11 5.47 29.59 29.91
C ASP A 11 6.77 30.37 29.66
N ALA A 12 7.08 30.66 28.40
CA ALA A 12 8.22 31.49 28.00
C ALA A 12 8.00 33.00 28.22
N LYS A 13 6.82 33.43 28.66
CA LYS A 13 6.41 34.84 28.83
C LYS A 13 6.59 35.68 27.54
N LEU A 14 6.37 35.07 26.38
CA LEU A 14 6.48 35.70 25.07
C LEU A 14 5.10 35.99 24.47
N THR A 15 4.87 37.23 24.06
CA THR A 15 3.71 37.59 23.25
C THR A 15 3.93 37.22 21.78
N PRO A 16 2.89 37.10 20.95
CA PRO A 16 3.04 36.81 19.50
C PRO A 16 4.00 37.78 18.82
N ARG A 17 3.91 39.08 19.16
CA ARG A 17 4.80 40.12 18.64
C ARG A 17 6.25 39.93 19.08
N LYS A 18 6.49 39.55 20.34
CA LYS A 18 7.86 39.31 20.86
C LYS A 18 8.48 38.05 20.25
N LEU A 19 7.69 36.97 20.10
CA LEU A 19 8.14 35.76 19.43
C LEU A 19 8.48 36.04 17.97
N ALA A 20 7.60 36.74 17.25
CA ALA A 20 7.80 37.13 15.86
C ALA A 20 9.08 37.95 15.65
N ALA A 21 9.33 38.93 16.52
CA ALA A 21 10.56 39.73 16.50
C ALA A 21 11.82 38.88 16.74
N ARG A 22 11.74 37.87 17.62
CA ARG A 22 12.88 37.01 17.99
C ARG A 22 13.26 36.03 16.88
N ILE A 23 12.29 35.57 16.08
CA ILE A 23 12.51 34.59 15.01
C ILE A 23 12.50 35.23 13.60
N GLY A 24 12.39 36.57 13.51
CA GLY A 24 12.49 37.29 12.25
C GLY A 24 11.28 37.13 11.30
N VAL A 25 10.07 36.99 11.84
CA VAL A 25 8.82 36.89 11.04
C VAL A 25 7.84 38.02 11.38
N ALA A 26 6.79 38.19 10.57
CA ALA A 26 5.73 39.15 10.87
C ALA A 26 4.85 38.68 12.04
N PRO A 27 4.35 39.57 12.93
CA PRO A 27 3.46 39.20 14.03
C PRO A 27 2.21 38.44 13.59
N LYS A 28 1.62 38.83 12.44
CA LYS A 28 0.47 38.13 11.83
C LYS A 28 0.77 36.66 11.51
N THR A 29 2.02 36.31 11.23
CA THR A 29 2.42 34.93 10.95
C THR A 29 2.29 34.07 12.20
N VAL A 30 2.72 34.56 13.35
CA VAL A 30 2.59 33.87 14.64
C VAL A 30 1.11 33.80 15.08
N GLU A 31 0.35 34.87 14.86
CA GLU A 31 -1.10 34.88 15.12
C GLU A 31 -1.84 33.83 14.29
N ARG A 32 -1.45 33.63 13.02
CA ARG A 32 -1.99 32.56 12.18
C ARG A 32 -1.68 31.17 12.74
N TRP A 33 -0.45 30.93 13.21
CA TRP A 33 -0.09 29.65 13.84
C TRP A 33 -0.89 29.40 15.13
N LEU A 34 -1.26 30.45 15.86
CA LEU A 34 -2.12 30.32 17.05
C LEU A 34 -3.58 30.05 16.67
N ALA A 35 -4.08 30.68 15.62
CA ALA A 35 -5.47 30.53 15.18
C ALA A 35 -5.75 29.13 14.60
N ASP A 36 -4.82 28.63 13.78
CA ASP A 36 -4.96 27.38 13.06
C ASP A 36 -4.01 26.31 13.63
N ALA A 37 -4.59 25.23 14.17
CA ALA A 37 -3.81 24.12 14.72
C ALA A 37 -3.22 23.22 13.63
N GLU A 38 -3.81 23.26 12.43
CA GLU A 38 -3.40 22.45 11.27
C GLU A 38 -2.30 23.14 10.45
N LEU A 39 -2.12 24.45 10.63
CA LEU A 39 -1.11 25.22 9.92
C LEU A 39 0.29 24.92 10.46
N VAL A 40 1.05 24.12 9.73
CA VAL A 40 2.46 23.80 10.01
C VAL A 40 3.38 24.87 9.37
N PRO A 41 4.18 25.63 10.15
CA PRO A 41 5.10 26.62 9.60
C PRO A 41 6.25 25.96 8.82
N HIS A 42 6.99 26.74 8.01
CA HIS A 42 8.23 26.24 7.39
C HIS A 42 9.27 25.79 8.44
N ALA A 43 10.08 24.78 8.08
CA ALA A 43 11.00 24.11 9.00
C ALA A 43 11.93 25.06 9.77
N ARG A 44 12.51 26.05 9.09
CA ARG A 44 13.35 27.08 9.73
C ARG A 44 12.61 27.85 10.81
N ASN A 45 11.39 28.30 10.51
CA ASN A 45 10.57 29.05 11.46
C ASN A 45 10.14 28.20 12.66
N ARG A 46 9.92 26.89 12.47
CA ARG A 46 9.61 25.97 13.56
C ARG A 46 10.81 25.79 14.48
N VAL A 47 12.00 25.55 13.92
CA VAL A 47 13.26 25.43 14.68
C VAL A 47 13.52 26.72 15.47
N ASP A 48 13.45 27.88 14.83
CA ASP A 48 13.71 29.17 15.48
C ASP A 48 12.68 29.45 16.59
N ALA A 49 11.40 29.08 16.39
CA ALA A 49 10.36 29.21 17.40
C ALA A 49 10.56 28.24 18.57
N CYS A 50 10.88 26.97 18.32
CA CYS A 50 11.20 25.99 19.36
C CYS A 50 12.41 26.41 20.20
N GLN A 51 13.46 26.93 19.57
CA GLN A 51 14.62 27.49 20.28
C GLN A 51 14.26 28.70 21.13
N ALA A 52 13.43 29.60 20.61
CA ALA A 52 12.97 30.78 21.35
C ALA A 52 12.09 30.41 22.55
N LEU A 53 11.29 29.34 22.42
CA LEU A 53 10.35 28.87 23.44
C LEU A 53 10.95 27.80 24.38
N LYS A 54 12.12 27.23 24.03
CA LYS A 54 12.80 26.14 24.75
C LYS A 54 11.93 24.88 24.92
N VAL A 55 11.20 24.53 23.87
CA VAL A 55 10.36 23.32 23.84
C VAL A 55 10.61 22.55 22.54
N ASP A 56 10.43 21.24 22.59
CA ASP A 56 10.64 20.38 21.44
C ASP A 56 9.60 20.61 20.33
N GLU A 57 10.00 20.38 19.08
CA GLU A 57 9.15 20.55 17.89
C GLU A 57 7.90 19.66 17.95
N GLU A 58 8.02 18.46 18.51
CA GLU A 58 6.91 17.50 18.65
C GLU A 58 5.80 18.01 19.58
N MET A 59 6.16 18.82 20.58
CA MET A 59 5.19 19.38 21.54
C MET A 59 4.29 20.43 20.88
N ILE A 60 4.82 21.22 19.93
CA ILE A 60 4.08 22.30 19.26
C ILE A 60 3.47 21.83 17.93
N TRP A 61 4.19 21.02 17.16
CA TRP A 61 3.82 20.56 15.83
C TRP A 61 4.08 19.04 15.66
N PRO A 62 3.32 18.17 16.35
CA PRO A 62 3.53 16.72 16.31
C PRO A 62 3.43 16.14 14.89
N LYS A 63 2.53 16.66 14.05
CA LYS A 63 2.39 16.25 12.64
C LYS A 63 3.64 16.53 11.81
N ALA A 64 4.34 17.64 12.07
CA ALA A 64 5.54 18.00 11.35
C ALA A 64 6.70 17.04 11.64
N VAL A 65 6.78 16.53 12.88
CA VAL A 65 7.76 15.53 13.29
C VAL A 65 7.41 14.16 12.70
N GLN A 66 6.14 13.76 12.74
CA GLN A 66 5.68 12.53 12.08
C GLN A 66 5.97 12.52 10.57
N GLU A 67 5.83 13.66 9.89
CA GLU A 67 6.18 13.81 8.47
C GLU A 67 7.70 13.86 8.23
N ARG A 68 8.49 14.37 9.18
CA ARG A 68 9.97 14.42 9.12
C ARG A 68 10.61 13.06 9.39
N VAL A 69 9.96 12.18 10.15
CA VAL A 69 10.45 10.81 10.41
C VAL A 69 10.38 9.94 9.15
N LYS A 70 9.61 10.34 8.12
CA LYS A 70 9.60 9.69 6.80
C LYS A 70 10.47 10.47 5.79
N THR A 71 11.80 10.35 5.87
CA THR A 71 12.70 10.84 4.80
C THR A 71 13.15 9.70 3.89
N GLY A 72 13.07 9.88 2.57
CA GLY A 72 13.53 8.89 1.59
C GLY A 72 12.51 7.77 1.31
N HIS A 73 12.99 6.54 1.12
CA HIS A 73 12.16 5.36 0.80
C HIS A 73 11.14 5.00 1.89
N ASP A 74 11.30 5.51 3.12
CA ASP A 74 10.33 5.35 4.22
C ASP A 74 8.97 6.04 3.95
N ARG A 75 8.90 6.90 2.93
CA ARG A 75 7.63 7.49 2.45
C ARG A 75 6.78 6.53 1.63
N GLU A 76 7.37 5.47 1.09
CA GLU A 76 6.60 4.54 0.26
C GLU A 76 5.61 3.75 1.10
N LEU A 77 5.88 3.52 2.38
CA LEU A 77 4.93 2.86 3.27
C LEU A 77 3.76 3.80 3.63
N VAL A 78 2.63 3.57 2.97
CA VAL A 78 1.34 4.22 3.26
C VAL A 78 0.76 3.65 4.54
N HIS A 79 0.66 2.31 4.63
CA HIS A 79 0.15 1.61 5.80
C HIS A 79 0.74 0.21 5.93
N ALA A 80 0.89 -0.28 7.16
CA ALA A 80 1.22 -1.66 7.46
C ALA A 80 0.10 -2.27 8.30
N TYR A 81 -0.51 -3.33 7.78
CA TYR A 81 -1.56 -4.08 8.45
C TYR A 81 -0.95 -5.32 9.11
N PRO A 82 -1.33 -5.64 10.36
CA PRO A 82 -0.79 -6.80 11.07
C PRO A 82 -1.15 -8.13 10.39
N TYR A 83 -2.25 -8.17 9.65
CA TYR A 83 -2.69 -9.28 8.82
C TYR A 83 -3.51 -8.76 7.63
N ARG A 84 -3.52 -9.47 6.49
CA ARG A 84 -4.15 -9.04 5.24
C ARG A 84 -5.64 -8.76 5.42
N SER A 85 -6.35 -9.57 6.20
CA SER A 85 -7.78 -9.36 6.49
C SER A 85 -8.07 -8.13 7.36
N ALA A 86 -7.06 -7.48 7.96
CA ALA A 86 -7.22 -6.18 8.61
C ALA A 86 -7.26 -5.02 7.60
N CYS A 87 -6.80 -5.24 6.36
CA CYS A 87 -6.92 -4.25 5.30
C CYS A 87 -8.39 -4.14 4.87
N PRO A 88 -9.04 -2.98 5.00
CA PRO A 88 -10.43 -2.82 4.62
C PRO A 88 -10.64 -3.15 3.14
N SER A 89 -11.75 -3.82 2.80
CA SER A 89 -12.13 -4.10 1.41
C SER A 89 -12.29 -2.82 0.57
N THR A 90 -12.58 -1.69 1.22
CA THR A 90 -12.65 -0.37 0.58
C THR A 90 -11.30 0.10 0.04
N VAL A 91 -10.17 -0.23 0.69
CA VAL A 91 -8.83 0.12 0.19
C VAL A 91 -8.56 -0.59 -1.13
N TRP A 92 -8.87 -1.89 -1.20
CA TRP A 92 -8.78 -2.65 -2.44
C TRP A 92 -9.68 -2.08 -3.53
N GLY A 93 -10.94 -1.77 -3.20
CA GLY A 93 -11.90 -1.18 -4.13
C GLY A 93 -11.44 0.18 -4.67
N GLU A 94 -10.93 1.05 -3.80
CA GLU A 94 -10.39 2.37 -4.17
C GLU A 94 -9.17 2.25 -5.08
N LEU A 95 -8.26 1.31 -4.81
CA LEU A 95 -7.08 1.06 -5.67
C LEU A 95 -7.48 0.48 -7.03
N ILE A 96 -8.41 -0.47 -7.06
CA ILE A 96 -8.95 -1.05 -8.30
C ILE A 96 -9.64 0.03 -9.14
N GLU A 97 -10.52 0.83 -8.53
CA GLU A 97 -11.24 1.89 -9.24
C GLU A 97 -10.32 3.07 -9.60
N GLY A 98 -9.25 3.30 -8.85
CA GLY A 98 -8.23 4.32 -9.15
C GLY A 98 -7.27 3.93 -10.27
N ALA A 99 -7.01 2.64 -10.49
CA ALA A 99 -6.06 2.17 -11.48
C ALA A 99 -6.49 2.51 -12.92
N THR A 100 -5.57 3.05 -13.72
CA THR A 100 -5.83 3.50 -15.10
C THR A 100 -4.89 2.87 -16.12
N GLU A 101 -3.68 2.52 -15.72
CA GLU A 101 -2.65 1.96 -16.61
C GLU A 101 -2.59 0.45 -16.47
N GLU A 102 -2.53 -0.05 -15.23
CA GLU A 102 -2.41 -1.47 -14.97
C GLU A 102 -3.00 -1.92 -13.62
N ILE A 103 -3.68 -3.07 -13.68
CA ILE A 103 -3.97 -3.92 -12.53
C ILE A 103 -3.20 -5.23 -12.69
N PHE A 104 -2.28 -5.53 -11.77
CA PHE A 104 -1.54 -6.79 -11.77
C PHE A 104 -1.71 -7.51 -10.43
N LEU A 105 -2.42 -8.64 -10.47
CA LEU A 105 -2.71 -9.46 -9.30
C LEU A 105 -1.80 -10.70 -9.30
N ALA A 106 -0.64 -10.58 -8.65
CA ALA A 106 0.33 -11.66 -8.49
C ALA A 106 0.20 -12.33 -7.12
N GLY A 107 -1.01 -12.72 -6.73
CA GLY A 107 -1.25 -13.63 -5.60
C GLY A 107 -1.33 -15.08 -6.04
N TYR A 108 -0.77 -16.01 -5.26
CA TYR A 108 -0.77 -17.44 -5.63
C TYR A 108 -2.16 -18.00 -5.92
N THR A 109 -3.20 -17.49 -5.24
CA THR A 109 -4.59 -17.93 -5.43
C THR A 109 -5.54 -16.83 -5.91
N ASN A 110 -5.34 -15.56 -5.54
CA ASN A 110 -6.20 -14.40 -5.83
C ASN A 110 -7.70 -14.52 -5.45
N TYR A 111 -8.16 -15.65 -4.91
CA TYR A 111 -9.59 -15.97 -4.76
C TYR A 111 -10.38 -14.94 -3.94
N PHE A 112 -9.75 -14.39 -2.90
CA PHE A 112 -10.40 -13.48 -1.95
C PHE A 112 -10.88 -12.19 -2.63
N VAL A 113 -10.16 -11.68 -3.64
CA VAL A 113 -10.53 -10.45 -4.34
C VAL A 113 -11.89 -10.62 -5.01
N TRP A 114 -12.17 -11.80 -5.59
CA TRP A 114 -13.46 -12.10 -6.22
C TRP A 114 -14.63 -12.20 -5.24
N LEU A 115 -14.35 -12.55 -3.98
CA LEU A 115 -15.36 -12.69 -2.94
C LEU A 115 -15.63 -11.36 -2.23
N GLU A 116 -14.60 -10.52 -2.09
CA GLU A 116 -14.65 -9.29 -1.31
C GLU A 116 -15.01 -8.06 -2.15
N GLN A 117 -14.74 -8.08 -3.46
CA GLN A 117 -14.99 -6.95 -4.36
C GLN A 117 -16.32 -7.11 -5.12
N PRO A 118 -17.30 -6.21 -4.90
CA PRO A 118 -18.59 -6.27 -5.59
C PRO A 118 -18.44 -6.11 -7.11
N ALA A 119 -19.21 -6.90 -7.87
CA ALA A 119 -19.26 -6.83 -9.33
C ALA A 119 -17.87 -6.81 -10.02
N PHE A 120 -16.89 -7.50 -9.44
CA PHE A 120 -15.49 -7.37 -9.87
C PHE A 120 -15.25 -7.74 -11.34
N VAL A 121 -15.98 -8.73 -11.87
CA VAL A 121 -15.93 -9.09 -13.31
C VAL A 121 -16.30 -7.89 -14.20
N ASP A 122 -17.39 -7.18 -13.88
CA ASP A 122 -17.83 -6.03 -14.68
C ASP A 122 -16.90 -4.84 -14.50
N THR A 123 -16.34 -4.66 -13.30
CA THR A 123 -15.29 -3.66 -13.05
C THR A 123 -14.05 -3.91 -13.89
N LEU A 124 -13.55 -5.16 -13.97
CA LEU A 124 -12.41 -5.48 -14.81
C LEU A 124 -12.70 -5.26 -16.30
N ARG A 125 -13.91 -5.61 -16.79
CA ARG A 125 -14.32 -5.30 -18.17
C ARG A 125 -14.25 -3.81 -18.46
N ARG A 126 -14.85 -2.97 -17.61
CA ARG A 126 -14.80 -1.50 -17.76
C ARG A 126 -13.35 -0.99 -17.78
N LYS A 127 -12.48 -1.54 -16.95
CA LYS A 127 -11.06 -1.16 -16.90
C LYS A 127 -10.35 -1.49 -18.20
N ILE A 128 -10.54 -2.71 -18.69
CA ILE A 128 -9.96 -3.18 -19.96
C ILE A 128 -10.48 -2.34 -21.13
N ASP A 129 -11.80 -2.10 -21.20
CA ASP A 129 -12.43 -1.25 -22.23
C ASP A 129 -11.90 0.19 -22.21
N SER A 130 -11.45 0.65 -21.04
CA SER A 130 -10.83 1.98 -20.86
C SER A 130 -9.32 1.97 -21.15
N GLY A 131 -8.74 0.85 -21.58
CA GLY A 131 -7.33 0.71 -21.93
C GLY A 131 -6.39 0.27 -20.79
N CYS A 132 -6.92 -0.05 -19.61
CA CYS A 132 -6.13 -0.55 -18.49
C CYS A 132 -5.70 -2.01 -18.74
N ARG A 133 -4.40 -2.30 -18.62
CA ARG A 133 -3.89 -3.67 -18.74
C ARG A 133 -4.18 -4.46 -17.47
N VAL A 134 -4.73 -5.66 -17.62
CA VAL A 134 -5.05 -6.53 -16.49
C VAL A 134 -4.25 -7.83 -16.57
N ARG A 135 -3.48 -8.14 -15.53
CA ARG A 135 -2.65 -9.34 -15.46
C ARG A 135 -2.95 -10.15 -14.20
N PHE A 136 -3.01 -11.47 -14.36
CA PHE A 136 -3.14 -12.41 -13.25
C PHE A 136 -2.02 -13.44 -13.30
N LEU A 137 -1.21 -13.50 -12.24
CA LEU A 137 -0.28 -14.60 -12.02
C LEU A 137 -0.84 -15.51 -10.93
N LEU A 138 -1.01 -16.79 -11.22
CA LEU A 138 -1.60 -17.80 -10.34
C LEU A 138 -0.63 -18.96 -10.11
N GLY A 139 -0.79 -19.67 -9.01
CA GLY A 139 -0.19 -21.00 -8.85
C GLY A 139 -0.85 -22.01 -9.78
N ASP A 140 -0.13 -23.09 -10.11
CA ASP A 140 -0.70 -24.23 -10.81
C ASP A 140 -1.53 -25.08 -9.83
N PRO A 141 -2.85 -25.28 -10.02
CA PRO A 141 -3.66 -26.09 -9.12
C PRO A 141 -3.19 -27.56 -9.04
N GLU A 142 -2.51 -28.06 -10.08
CA GLU A 142 -1.94 -29.40 -10.13
C GLU A 142 -0.45 -29.44 -9.78
N GLY A 143 0.12 -28.29 -9.38
CA GLY A 143 1.53 -28.14 -9.05
C GLY A 143 1.92 -28.79 -7.71
N GLU A 144 3.16 -29.25 -7.62
CA GLU A 144 3.70 -29.85 -6.38
C GLU A 144 3.70 -28.87 -5.20
N VAL A 145 4.08 -27.61 -5.45
CA VAL A 145 4.04 -26.56 -4.41
C VAL A 145 2.63 -26.32 -3.88
N THR A 146 1.61 -26.41 -4.75
CA THR A 146 0.21 -26.30 -4.35
C THR A 146 -0.17 -27.44 -3.42
N ARG A 147 0.13 -28.70 -3.78
CA ARG A 147 -0.13 -29.87 -2.93
C ARG A 147 0.58 -29.78 -1.58
N GLN A 148 1.85 -29.37 -1.59
CA GLN A 148 2.62 -29.20 -0.35
C GLN A 148 2.01 -28.12 0.53
N ARG A 149 1.60 -26.99 -0.06
CA ARG A 149 0.97 -25.91 0.69
C ARG A 149 -0.39 -26.33 1.26
N GLU A 150 -1.17 -27.11 0.53
CA GLU A 150 -2.43 -27.68 1.03
C GLU A 150 -2.22 -28.53 2.27
N ALA A 151 -1.23 -29.43 2.24
CA ALA A 151 -0.90 -30.27 3.39
C ALA A 151 -0.40 -29.47 4.60
N ILE A 152 0.25 -28.32 4.38
CA ILE A 152 0.71 -27.43 5.45
C ILE A 152 -0.46 -26.65 6.06
N GLU A 153 -1.34 -26.10 5.22
CA GLU A 153 -2.46 -25.27 5.68
C GLU A 153 -3.58 -26.11 6.32
N ASP A 154 -3.84 -27.32 5.82
CA ASP A 154 -4.83 -28.29 6.36
C ASP A 154 -6.19 -27.65 6.69
N VAL A 155 -6.71 -26.86 5.74
CA VAL A 155 -8.01 -26.17 5.84
C VAL A 155 -9.01 -26.73 4.83
N ALA A 156 -10.30 -26.64 5.17
CA ALA A 156 -11.39 -27.15 4.34
C ALA A 156 -11.40 -26.58 2.91
N LEU A 157 -11.03 -25.31 2.74
CA LEU A 157 -10.92 -24.67 1.42
C LEU A 157 -9.48 -24.77 0.93
N SER A 158 -9.18 -25.85 0.19
CA SER A 158 -7.83 -26.15 -0.29
C SER A 158 -7.25 -25.06 -1.22
N VAL A 159 -5.93 -25.03 -1.37
CA VAL A 159 -5.21 -24.04 -2.22
C VAL A 159 -5.60 -24.21 -3.69
N SER A 160 -5.62 -25.44 -4.20
CA SER A 160 -6.07 -25.77 -5.57
C SER A 160 -7.52 -25.35 -5.81
N THR A 161 -8.41 -25.54 -4.82
CA THR A 161 -9.80 -25.08 -4.90
C THR A 161 -9.86 -23.55 -5.00
N ARG A 162 -9.09 -22.83 -4.19
CA ARG A 162 -8.99 -21.36 -4.28
C ARG A 162 -8.46 -20.89 -5.63
N ILE A 163 -7.46 -21.56 -6.19
CA ILE A 163 -6.95 -21.26 -7.55
C ILE A 163 -8.08 -21.48 -8.58
N ARG A 164 -8.79 -22.61 -8.51
CA ARG A 164 -9.89 -22.94 -9.43
C ARG A 164 -11.04 -21.93 -9.37
N ILE A 165 -11.37 -21.39 -8.19
CA ILE A 165 -12.34 -20.28 -8.05
C ILE A 165 -11.90 -19.07 -8.88
N SER A 166 -10.64 -18.63 -8.73
CA SER A 166 -10.11 -17.53 -9.55
C SER A 166 -10.16 -17.84 -11.04
N LEU A 167 -9.78 -19.06 -11.44
CA LEU A 167 -9.81 -19.48 -12.84
C LEU A 167 -11.23 -19.49 -13.43
N GLU A 168 -12.24 -19.84 -12.63
CA GLU A 168 -13.66 -19.80 -13.02
C GLU A 168 -14.10 -18.36 -13.28
N HIS A 169 -13.82 -17.44 -12.37
CA HIS A 169 -14.16 -16.02 -12.55
C HIS A 169 -13.43 -15.40 -13.74
N LEU A 170 -12.16 -15.72 -13.95
CA LEU A 170 -11.41 -15.31 -15.14
C LEU A 170 -12.04 -15.88 -16.42
N GLY A 171 -12.52 -17.12 -16.39
CA GLY A 171 -13.24 -17.72 -17.52
C GLY A 171 -14.52 -16.95 -17.90
N ARG A 172 -15.20 -16.32 -16.93
CA ARG A 172 -16.39 -15.48 -17.19
C ARG A 172 -16.05 -14.16 -17.88
N LEU A 173 -14.81 -13.66 -17.76
CA LEU A 173 -14.36 -12.49 -18.52
C LEU A 173 -14.23 -12.82 -20.01
N GLY A 174 -13.90 -14.08 -20.34
CA GLY A 174 -13.66 -14.53 -21.70
C GLY A 174 -12.30 -14.08 -22.24
N SER A 175 -12.09 -14.25 -23.54
CA SER A 175 -10.91 -13.71 -24.22
C SER A 175 -11.17 -12.25 -24.56
N VAL A 176 -10.44 -11.35 -23.91
CA VAL A 176 -10.49 -9.91 -24.14
C VAL A 176 -9.07 -9.37 -24.27
N ASP A 177 -8.85 -8.51 -25.26
CA ASP A 177 -7.56 -7.86 -25.46
C ASP A 177 -7.26 -6.95 -24.26
N GLY A 178 -6.13 -7.17 -23.60
CA GLY A 178 -5.76 -6.47 -22.37
C GLY A 178 -5.87 -7.30 -21.09
N LEU A 179 -6.43 -8.52 -21.15
CA LEU A 179 -6.37 -9.50 -20.06
C LEU A 179 -5.37 -10.62 -20.37
N GLU A 180 -4.37 -10.78 -19.52
CA GLU A 180 -3.45 -11.92 -19.57
C GLU A 180 -3.48 -12.71 -18.25
N THR A 181 -3.53 -14.03 -18.35
CA THR A 181 -3.41 -14.93 -17.20
C THR A 181 -2.24 -15.88 -17.41
N ARG A 182 -1.39 -16.04 -16.39
CA ARG A 182 -0.27 -16.98 -16.38
C ARG A 182 -0.28 -17.83 -15.13
N PHE A 183 0.25 -19.05 -15.25
CA PHE A 183 0.69 -19.82 -14.10
C PHE A 183 2.15 -19.51 -13.80
N SER A 184 2.48 -19.41 -12.52
CA SER A 184 3.88 -19.41 -12.08
C SER A 184 4.54 -20.71 -12.49
N ARG A 185 5.77 -20.60 -13.01
CA ARG A 185 6.57 -21.77 -13.37
C ARG A 185 6.84 -22.62 -12.12
N ALA A 186 6.95 -23.93 -12.30
CA ALA A 186 7.22 -24.87 -11.20
C ALA A 186 8.42 -24.46 -10.33
N ASP A 187 9.53 -24.06 -10.95
CA ASP A 187 10.76 -23.64 -10.26
C ASP A 187 10.60 -22.35 -9.44
N ASP A 188 9.59 -21.53 -9.77
CA ASP A 188 9.30 -20.26 -9.13
C ASP A 188 8.12 -20.32 -8.17
N ALA A 189 7.35 -21.41 -8.20
CA ALA A 189 6.12 -21.54 -7.44
C ALA A 189 6.35 -21.38 -5.93
N VAL A 190 7.51 -21.82 -5.42
CA VAL A 190 7.91 -21.61 -4.01
C VAL A 190 8.07 -20.12 -3.69
N ASN A 191 8.70 -19.34 -4.57
CA ASN A 191 8.86 -17.90 -4.37
C ASN A 191 7.50 -17.18 -4.42
N HIS A 192 6.65 -17.57 -5.38
CA HIS A 192 5.33 -16.96 -5.56
C HIS A 192 4.35 -17.28 -4.42
N VAL A 193 4.36 -18.52 -3.90
CA VAL A 193 3.49 -18.88 -2.76
C VAL A 193 3.94 -18.20 -1.46
N SER A 194 5.23 -17.84 -1.35
CA SER A 194 5.79 -17.17 -0.17
C SER A 194 5.62 -15.65 -0.19
N LEU A 195 5.38 -15.02 -1.33
CA LEU A 195 5.23 -13.56 -1.43
C LEU A 195 4.23 -13.20 -2.52
N SER A 196 3.17 -12.48 -2.14
CA SER A 196 2.19 -11.95 -3.09
C SER A 196 2.36 -10.45 -3.26
N VAL A 197 2.23 -9.99 -4.50
CA VAL A 197 2.30 -8.57 -4.87
C VAL A 197 1.07 -8.24 -5.73
N PHE A 198 0.34 -7.21 -5.34
CA PHE A 198 -0.84 -6.73 -6.06
C PHE A 198 -0.59 -5.28 -6.43
N ARG A 199 -0.48 -4.98 -7.72
CA ARG A 199 -0.13 -3.64 -8.23
C ARG A 199 -1.34 -2.97 -8.88
N PHE A 200 -1.47 -1.68 -8.60
CA PHE A 200 -2.47 -0.77 -9.12
C PHE A 200 -1.74 0.52 -9.51
N ASP A 201 -1.31 0.62 -10.77
CA ASP A 201 -0.42 1.68 -11.26
C ASP A 201 0.83 1.86 -10.36
N HIS A 202 0.84 2.91 -9.54
CA HIS A 202 1.93 3.33 -8.65
C HIS A 202 1.72 2.93 -7.18
N ASP A 203 0.66 2.19 -6.89
CA ASP A 203 0.34 1.62 -5.59
C ASP A 203 0.52 0.09 -5.63
N ALA A 204 1.02 -0.47 -4.54
CA ALA A 204 1.16 -1.92 -4.39
C ALA A 204 0.73 -2.37 -3.01
N LEU A 205 0.02 -3.49 -2.95
CA LEU A 205 -0.22 -4.24 -1.73
C LEU A 205 0.69 -5.48 -1.74
N VAL A 206 1.47 -5.67 -0.68
CA VAL A 206 2.48 -6.73 -0.61
C VAL A 206 2.20 -7.60 0.62
N THR A 207 2.15 -8.91 0.42
CA THR A 207 1.88 -9.89 1.48
C THR A 207 2.98 -10.95 1.52
N PRO A 208 3.99 -10.80 2.39
CA PRO A 208 4.93 -11.87 2.72
C PRO A 208 4.21 -12.93 3.55
N HIS A 209 4.15 -14.16 3.03
CA HIS A 209 3.44 -15.25 3.71
C HIS A 209 4.27 -15.83 4.84
N LEU A 210 3.64 -15.95 6.01
CA LEU A 210 4.26 -16.60 7.16
C LEU A 210 4.28 -18.12 6.94
N ALA A 211 5.37 -18.76 7.40
CA ALA A 211 5.76 -20.12 7.00
C ALA A 211 4.62 -21.16 7.02
N ARG A 212 3.76 -21.14 8.05
CA ARG A 212 2.69 -22.14 8.25
C ARG A 212 1.28 -21.55 8.32
N LEU A 213 1.12 -20.25 8.10
CA LEU A 213 -0.18 -19.58 8.22
C LEU A 213 -0.82 -19.37 6.86
N VAL A 214 -2.15 -19.34 6.82
CA VAL A 214 -2.90 -19.02 5.60
C VAL A 214 -2.66 -17.55 5.24
N GLY A 215 -2.67 -17.23 3.96
CA GLY A 215 -2.32 -15.89 3.48
C GLY A 215 -3.19 -14.72 3.97
N HIS A 216 -4.33 -14.96 4.64
CA HIS A 216 -5.11 -13.88 5.25
C HIS A 216 -4.54 -13.40 6.59
N ASP A 217 -3.83 -14.26 7.31
CA ASP A 217 -3.15 -13.96 8.59
C ASP A 217 -1.75 -13.37 8.39
N SER A 218 -1.29 -13.32 7.14
CA SER A 218 0.01 -12.76 6.80
C SER A 218 -0.05 -11.23 6.75
N PRO A 219 1.00 -10.51 7.17
CA PRO A 219 1.02 -9.06 7.18
C PRO A 219 0.86 -8.49 5.77
N LEU A 220 0.30 -7.29 5.67
CA LEU A 220 0.13 -6.59 4.39
C LEU A 220 0.74 -5.19 4.46
N LEU A 221 1.61 -4.89 3.51
CA LEU A 221 2.18 -3.55 3.32
C LEU A 221 1.47 -2.87 2.16
N HIS A 222 0.94 -1.68 2.40
CA HIS A 222 0.49 -0.78 1.33
C HIS A 222 1.63 0.18 1.02
N LEU A 223 2.18 0.03 -0.19
CA LEU A 223 3.24 0.86 -0.73
C LEU A 223 2.71 1.79 -1.81
N ARG A 224 3.23 3.02 -1.86
CA ARG A 224 3.05 3.94 -2.98
C ARG A 224 4.43 4.38 -3.46
N ARG A 225 4.70 4.24 -4.75
CA ARG A 225 5.96 4.65 -5.36
C ARG A 225 6.24 6.13 -5.09
N GLN A 226 7.45 6.48 -4.63
CA GLN A 226 7.85 7.88 -4.38
C GLN A 226 9.12 8.28 -5.13
N GLY A 227 9.86 7.31 -5.67
CA GLY A 227 11.06 7.52 -6.46
C GLY A 227 11.58 6.19 -6.99
N ASP A 228 12.75 6.24 -7.61
CA ASP A 228 13.35 5.05 -8.20
C ASP A 228 14.06 4.18 -7.15
N SER A 229 14.11 2.87 -7.38
CA SER A 229 14.84 1.89 -6.57
C SER A 229 14.35 1.74 -5.11
N GLY A 230 13.11 2.15 -4.83
CA GLY A 230 12.44 2.01 -3.55
C GLY A 230 11.94 0.59 -3.24
N MET A 231 11.21 0.45 -2.14
CA MET A 231 10.55 -0.81 -1.79
C MET A 231 9.52 -1.21 -2.84
N PHE A 232 8.75 -0.23 -3.35
CA PHE A 232 7.79 -0.47 -4.42
C PHE A 232 8.46 -1.13 -5.62
N ASP A 233 9.53 -0.52 -6.14
CA ASP A 233 10.23 -1.03 -7.34
C ASP A 233 10.78 -2.45 -7.10
N ARG A 234 11.33 -2.74 -5.92
CA ARG A 234 11.86 -4.08 -5.59
C ARG A 234 10.79 -5.16 -5.60
N PHE A 235 9.62 -4.88 -5.01
CA PHE A 235 8.52 -5.84 -5.00
C PHE A 235 7.84 -5.94 -6.37
N ALA A 236 7.76 -4.84 -7.11
CA ALA A 236 7.26 -4.85 -8.49
C ALA A 236 8.19 -5.67 -9.40
N GLU A 237 9.50 -5.44 -9.35
CA GLU A 237 10.52 -6.21 -10.08
C GLU A 237 10.46 -7.71 -9.75
N HIS A 238 10.28 -8.06 -8.48
CA HIS A 238 10.05 -9.45 -8.08
C HIS A 238 8.83 -10.05 -8.79
N ALA A 239 7.70 -9.36 -8.82
CA ALA A 239 6.49 -9.83 -9.49
C ALA A 239 6.66 -9.92 -11.02
N GLU A 240 7.38 -8.96 -11.62
CA GLU A 240 7.69 -8.95 -13.05
C GLU A 240 8.64 -10.10 -13.44
N GLU A 241 9.61 -10.45 -12.58
CA GLU A 241 10.51 -11.59 -12.79
C GLU A 241 9.73 -12.91 -12.82
N LEU A 242 8.79 -13.10 -11.88
CA LEU A 242 7.89 -14.26 -11.87
C LEU A 242 6.97 -14.26 -13.10
N TRP A 243 6.43 -13.10 -13.49
CA TRP A 243 5.58 -12.95 -14.66
C TRP A 243 6.29 -13.30 -15.97
N GLY A 244 7.52 -12.81 -16.14
CA GLY A 244 8.34 -13.01 -17.33
C GLY A 244 8.65 -14.48 -17.61
N ARG A 245 8.78 -15.29 -16.54
CA ARG A 245 9.02 -16.74 -16.62
C ARG A 245 7.77 -17.61 -16.52
N GLY A 246 6.61 -16.99 -16.22
CA GLY A 246 5.32 -17.65 -16.11
C GLY A 246 4.85 -18.30 -17.40
N VAL A 247 4.01 -19.33 -17.28
CA VAL A 247 3.44 -20.10 -18.38
C VAL A 247 2.09 -19.48 -18.78
N PRO A 248 1.93 -18.97 -20.02
CA PRO A 248 0.66 -18.44 -20.49
C PRO A 248 -0.47 -19.46 -20.37
N ARG A 249 -1.57 -19.06 -19.72
CA ARG A 249 -2.82 -19.79 -19.81
C ARG A 249 -3.49 -19.35 -21.10
N THR A 250 -3.55 -20.25 -22.07
CA THR A 250 -4.40 -20.03 -23.24
C THR A 250 -5.87 -20.19 -22.79
N PRO A 251 -6.81 -19.34 -23.25
CA PRO A 251 -8.21 -19.39 -22.86
C PRO A 251 -8.84 -20.79 -22.96
#